data_AF-A7HME9-F1
#
_entry.id   AF-A7HME9-F1
#
_cell.length_a   1.000
_cell.length_b   1.000
_cell.length_c   1.000
_cell.angle_alpha   90.00
_cell.angle_beta   90.00
_cell.angle_gamma   90.00
#
_symmetry.space_group_name_H-M   'P 1'
#
loop_
_entity.id
_entity.type
_entity.pdbx_description
1 polymer ?
#
loop_
_entity_poly.entity_id
_entity_poly.type
_entity_poly.pdbx_seq_one_letter_code
_entity_poly.pdbx_strand_id
1 'polypeptide(L)'
;MEEFESLNNEFLQELDKLLKETNCPECVKCGWCCKHTICYYGEWDYEKNQCKFLTEDNLCSKYDEIVALEEDMRLEIKLFGSGCCLNYSNPDRLKIIKQRNKKLEDF
;
A
#
# COMPACT_ATOMS: atom_id res chain seq x y z
N MET A 1 -21.93 27.93 14.01
CA MET A 1 -21.78 26.52 14.39
C MET A 1 -22.38 25.75 13.24
N GLU A 2 -21.55 25.35 12.27
CA GLU A 2 -22.01 24.66 11.07
C GLU A 2 -22.57 23.30 11.47
N GLU A 3 -23.87 23.13 11.26
CA GLU A 3 -24.52 21.82 11.38
C GLU A 3 -23.91 20.93 10.30
N PHE A 4 -23.09 19.96 10.72
CA PHE A 4 -22.69 18.85 9.87
C PHE A 4 -23.98 18.17 9.41
N GLU A 5 -24.37 18.36 8.15
CA GLU A 5 -25.45 17.60 7.52
C GLU A 5 -25.19 16.12 7.85
N SER A 6 -26.12 15.51 8.59
CA SER A 6 -25.98 14.12 8.97
C SER A 6 -25.78 13.31 7.70
N LEU A 7 -24.64 12.63 7.60
CA LEU A 7 -24.29 11.75 6.48
C LEU A 7 -25.52 10.89 6.17
N ASN A 8 -26.18 11.18 5.06
CA ASN A 8 -27.43 10.50 4.73
C ASN A 8 -27.13 9.04 4.34
N ASN A 9 -28.11 8.16 4.56
CA ASN A 9 -27.91 6.72 4.34
C ASN A 9 -27.53 6.38 2.89
N GLU A 10 -27.93 7.21 1.93
CA GLU A 10 -27.59 7.06 0.52
C GLU A 10 -26.11 7.33 0.26
N PHE A 11 -25.58 8.43 0.81
CA PHE A 11 -24.15 8.75 0.78
C PHE A 11 -23.31 7.67 1.49
N LEU A 12 -23.80 7.15 2.62
CA LEU A 12 -23.12 6.04 3.31
C LEU A 12 -23.10 4.77 2.47
N GLN A 13 -24.16 4.48 1.71
CA GLN A 13 -24.23 3.32 0.80
C GLN A 13 -23.35 3.51 -0.44
N GLU A 14 -23.30 4.71 -1.01
CA GLU A 14 -22.39 5.04 -2.12
C GLU A 14 -20.93 4.99 -1.68
N LEU A 15 -20.62 5.53 -0.50
CA LEU A 15 -19.28 5.46 0.09
C LEU A 15 -18.88 4.01 0.37
N ASP A 16 -19.77 3.19 0.93
CA ASP A 16 -19.54 1.76 1.15
C ASP A 16 -19.30 1.02 -0.18
N LYS A 17 -20.04 1.34 -1.23
CA LYS A 17 -19.82 0.79 -2.58
C LYS A 17 -18.48 1.21 -3.18
N LEU A 18 -18.10 2.48 -3.05
CA LEU A 18 -16.83 3.01 -3.53
C LEU A 18 -15.63 2.46 -2.74
N LEU A 19 -15.78 2.27 -1.42
CA LEU A 19 -14.77 1.63 -0.58
C LEU A 19 -14.62 0.14 -0.92
N LYS A 20 -15.72 -0.55 -1.27
CA LYS A 20 -15.70 -1.93 -1.75
C LYS A 20 -15.04 -2.08 -3.13
N GLU A 21 -15.02 -1.02 -3.95
CA GLU A 21 -14.47 -1.05 -5.32
C GLU A 21 -13.07 -0.42 -5.47
N THR A 22 -12.39 -0.04 -4.39
CA THR A 22 -10.99 0.41 -4.49
C THR A 22 -10.03 -0.77 -4.52
N ASN A 23 -9.88 -1.39 -5.69
CA ASN A 23 -8.79 -2.33 -5.94
C ASN A 23 -7.46 -1.66 -5.53
N CYS A 24 -6.83 -2.20 -4.49
CA CYS A 24 -5.53 -1.72 -4.09
C CYS A 24 -4.59 -1.79 -5.30
N PRO A 25 -3.92 -0.69 -5.66
CA PRO A 25 -2.99 -0.71 -6.77
C PRO A 25 -1.92 -1.78 -6.58
N GLU A 26 -1.53 -2.43 -7.68
CA GLU A 26 -0.43 -3.39 -7.70
C GLU A 26 0.81 -2.77 -6.99
N CYS A 27 1.39 -3.53 -6.07
CA CYS A 27 2.63 -3.16 -5.41
C CYS A 27 3.76 -3.15 -6.45
N VAL A 28 4.32 -1.98 -6.72
CA VAL A 28 5.46 -1.82 -7.65
C VAL A 28 6.82 -1.97 -6.97
N LYS A 29 6.84 -2.48 -5.73
CA LYS A 29 8.04 -2.73 -4.91
C LYS A 29 8.98 -1.51 -4.81
N CYS A 30 8.42 -0.31 -4.60
CA CYS A 30 9.21 0.93 -4.53
C CYS A 30 9.92 1.17 -3.18
N GLY A 31 9.66 0.34 -2.16
CA GLY A 31 10.24 0.48 -0.82
C GLY A 31 9.76 1.69 -0.02
N TRP A 32 8.86 2.52 -0.57
CA TRP A 32 8.44 3.79 0.05
C TRP A 32 7.81 3.60 1.43
N CYS A 33 6.92 2.62 1.61
CA CYS A 33 6.30 2.35 2.90
C CYS A 33 7.38 2.07 3.95
N CYS A 34 8.33 1.20 3.64
CA CYS A 34 9.45 0.85 4.51
C CYS A 34 10.34 2.03 4.90
N LYS A 35 10.30 3.16 4.20
CA LYS A 35 11.08 4.38 4.53
C LYS A 35 10.29 5.44 5.31
N HIS A 36 8.97 5.29 5.42
CA HIS A 36 8.10 6.32 6.00
C HIS A 36 7.24 5.79 7.16
N THR A 37 6.88 4.51 7.15
CA THR A 37 6.04 3.90 8.18
C THR A 37 6.31 2.40 8.34
N ILE A 38 6.17 1.91 9.57
CA ILE A 38 6.28 0.48 9.87
C ILE A 38 4.96 -0.23 9.54
N CYS A 39 5.03 -1.37 8.85
CA CYS A 39 3.87 -2.24 8.69
C CYS A 39 3.71 -3.20 9.89
N TYR A 40 2.56 -3.88 9.99
CA TYR A 40 2.29 -4.86 11.05
C TYR A 40 3.32 -5.99 11.18
N TYR A 41 4.05 -6.27 10.10
CA TYR A 41 5.06 -7.34 10.02
C TYR A 41 6.51 -6.82 10.07
N GLY A 42 6.68 -5.50 10.14
CA GLY A 42 7.96 -4.84 10.07
C GLY A 42 8.59 -4.63 11.44
N GLU A 43 9.83 -4.15 11.41
CA GLU A 43 10.54 -3.64 12.58
C GLU A 43 11.29 -2.37 12.17
N TRP A 44 11.25 -1.32 12.99
CA TRP A 44 11.83 -0.03 12.64
C TRP A 44 13.27 0.04 13.11
N ASP A 45 14.16 0.39 12.20
CA ASP A 45 15.54 0.75 12.50
C ASP A 45 15.60 2.25 12.76
N TYR A 46 15.75 2.64 14.02
CA TYR A 46 15.85 4.05 14.42
C TYR A 46 17.19 4.69 14.02
N GLU A 47 18.25 3.90 13.84
CA GLU A 47 19.55 4.42 13.39
C GLU A 47 19.50 4.75 11.89
N LYS A 48 18.87 3.87 11.10
CA LYS A 48 18.74 4.04 9.65
C LYS A 48 17.47 4.78 9.21
N ASN A 49 16.55 5.05 10.13
CA ASN A 49 15.24 5.65 9.87
C ASN A 49 14.45 4.92 8.77
N GLN A 50 14.44 3.59 8.81
CA GLN A 50 13.71 2.75 7.85
C GLN A 50 13.37 1.39 8.46
N CYS A 51 12.53 0.60 7.80
CA CYS A 51 12.26 -0.78 8.17
C CYS A 51 13.54 -1.63 8.05
N LYS A 52 13.83 -2.45 9.07
CA LYS A 52 14.97 -3.39 9.10
C LYS A 52 14.99 -4.38 7.94
N PHE A 53 13.82 -4.68 7.38
CA PHE A 53 13.65 -5.65 6.30
C PHE A 53 13.73 -5.04 4.89
N LEU A 54 14.00 -3.74 4.78
CA LEU A 54 14.23 -3.07 3.50
C LEU A 54 15.60 -3.47 2.95
N THR A 55 15.64 -4.08 1.77
CA THR A 55 16.87 -4.44 1.08
C THR A 55 17.48 -3.25 0.34
N GLU A 56 18.74 -3.37 -0.08
CA GLU A 56 19.44 -2.37 -0.89
C GLU A 56 18.72 -2.10 -2.24
N ASP A 57 18.07 -3.14 -2.80
CA ASP A 57 17.26 -3.04 -4.01
C ASP A 57 15.87 -2.41 -3.80
N ASN A 58 15.60 -1.84 -2.62
CA ASN A 58 14.30 -1.29 -2.21
C ASN A 58 13.16 -2.33 -2.15
N LEU A 59 13.48 -3.59 -1.88
CA LEU A 59 12.52 -4.68 -1.74
C LEU A 59 12.25 -5.01 -0.26
N CYS A 60 11.12 -5.64 0.02
CA CYS A 60 10.85 -6.22 1.33
C CYS A 60 11.42 -7.64 1.36
N SER A 61 12.43 -7.89 2.20
CA SER A 61 13.03 -9.23 2.37
C SER A 61 12.08 -10.28 2.96
N LYS A 62 10.97 -9.85 3.56
CA LYS A 62 9.94 -10.72 4.15
C LYS A 62 8.70 -10.91 3.27
N TYR A 63 8.70 -10.42 2.04
CA TYR A 63 7.49 -10.38 1.20
C TYR A 63 6.81 -11.76 1.10
N ASP A 64 7.55 -12.79 0.69
CA ASP A 64 6.99 -14.13 0.47
C ASP A 64 6.54 -14.79 1.78
N GLU A 65 7.27 -14.59 2.87
CA GLU A 65 6.91 -15.08 4.22
C GLU A 65 5.57 -14.49 4.67
N ILE A 66 5.38 -13.17 4.50
CA ILE A 66 4.16 -12.48 4.92
C ILE A 66 2.97 -12.92 4.06
N VAL A 67 3.17 -13.04 2.74
CA VAL A 67 2.12 -13.51 1.83
C VAL A 67 1.69 -14.93 2.21
N ALA A 68 2.64 -15.84 2.42
CA ALA A 68 2.34 -17.22 2.83
C ALA A 68 1.62 -17.28 4.19
N LEU A 69 2.04 -16.46 5.17
CA LEU A 69 1.38 -16.36 6.47
C LEU A 69 -0.07 -15.88 6.33
N GLU A 70 -0.31 -14.79 5.60
CA GLU A 70 -1.66 -14.26 5.43
C GLU A 70 -2.56 -15.20 4.60
N GLU A 71 -1.99 -15.99 3.70
CA GLU A 71 -2.68 -17.06 2.97
C GLU A 71 -3.08 -18.22 3.89
N ASP A 72 -2.17 -18.69 4.73
CA ASP A 72 -2.44 -19.74 5.72
C ASP A 72 -3.53 -19.32 6.73
N MET A 73 -3.47 -18.06 7.18
CA MET A 73 -4.49 -17.46 8.04
C MET A 73 -5.85 -17.24 7.35
N ARG A 74 -5.93 -17.41 6.02
CA ARG A 74 -7.15 -17.19 5.21
C ARG A 74 -7.81 -15.84 5.48
N LEU A 75 -7.00 -14.79 5.66
CA LEU A 75 -7.53 -13.45 5.87
C LEU A 75 -8.28 -12.96 4.64
N GLU A 76 -9.54 -12.58 4.82
CA GLU A 76 -10.37 -11.96 3.78
C GLU A 76 -9.80 -10.59 3.38
N ILE A 77 -9.21 -9.88 4.34
CA ILE A 77 -8.51 -8.61 4.14
C ILE A 77 -7.04 -8.80 4.48
N LYS A 78 -6.17 -8.60 3.49
CA LYS A 78 -4.71 -8.65 3.64
C LYS A 78 -4.22 -7.37 4.35
N LEU A 79 -3.42 -7.52 5.40
CA LEU A 79 -2.85 -6.39 6.15
C LEU A 79 -1.60 -5.87 5.44
N PHE A 80 -0.85 -6.78 4.82
CA PHE A 80 0.32 -6.49 4.03
C PHE A 80 -0.07 -5.87 2.68
N GLY A 81 0.73 -4.91 2.21
CA GLY A 81 0.44 -4.18 0.98
C GLY A 81 -0.61 -3.07 1.12
N SER A 82 -1.38 -3.01 2.22
CA SER A 82 -2.35 -1.93 2.51
C SER A 82 -1.72 -0.53 2.44
N GLY A 83 -0.46 -0.39 2.86
CA GLY A 83 0.32 0.85 2.72
C GLY A 83 0.55 1.30 1.27
N CYS A 84 0.49 0.39 0.28
CA CYS A 84 0.49 0.76 -1.14
C CYS A 84 -0.86 1.36 -1.57
N CYS A 85 -1.96 0.99 -0.91
CA CYS A 85 -3.30 1.50 -1.20
C CYS A 85 -3.54 2.90 -0.60
N LEU A 86 -2.85 3.24 0.49
CA LEU A 86 -2.98 4.53 1.18
C LEU A 86 -2.31 5.71 0.43
N ASN A 87 -1.89 5.52 -0.82
CA ASN A 87 -0.77 6.22 -1.39
C ASN A 87 -1.09 6.97 -2.70
N TYR A 88 -2.21 7.70 -2.71
CA TYR A 88 -2.52 8.65 -3.77
C TYR A 88 -1.41 9.72 -3.97
N SER A 89 -0.40 9.76 -3.09
CA SER A 89 0.74 10.70 -3.09
C SER A 89 2.14 10.05 -3.03
N ASN A 90 2.35 8.84 -3.53
CA ASN A 90 3.68 8.18 -3.52
C ASN A 90 4.52 8.50 -4.78
N PRO A 91 5.51 9.42 -4.73
CA PRO A 91 6.28 9.84 -5.90
C PRO A 91 7.16 8.72 -6.49
N ASP A 92 7.68 7.81 -5.65
CA ASP A 92 8.52 6.69 -6.11
C ASP A 92 7.71 5.70 -6.94
N ARG A 93 6.46 5.45 -6.54
CA ARG A 93 5.52 4.62 -7.31
C ARG A 93 5.25 5.23 -8.68
N LEU A 94 4.95 6.53 -8.75
CA LEU A 94 4.67 7.22 -10.02
C LEU A 94 5.86 7.15 -10.98
N LYS A 95 7.08 7.28 -10.46
CA LYS A 95 8.32 7.18 -11.25
C LYS A 95 8.47 5.79 -11.89
N ILE A 96 8.26 4.72 -11.13
CA ILE A 96 8.37 3.34 -11.63
C ILE A 96 7.30 3.06 -12.70
N ILE A 97 6.06 3.48 -12.47
CA ILE A 97 4.97 3.29 -13.43
C ILE A 97 5.26 4.02 -14.75
N LYS A 98 5.71 5.27 -14.67
CA LYS A 98 6.09 6.04 -15.87
C LYS A 98 7.20 5.37 -16.66
N GLN A 99 8.19 4.79 -15.99
CA GLN A 99 9.28 4.05 -16.64
C GLN A 99 8.79 2.73 -17.27
N ARG A 100 7.92 1.99 -16.58
CA ARG A 100 7.31 0.76 -17.10
C ARG A 100 6.47 1.02 -18.34
N ASN A 101 5.65 2.07 -18.32
CA ASN A 101 4.77 2.41 -19.45
C ASN A 101 5.56 2.91 -20.67
N LYS A 102 6.59 3.74 -20.49
CA LYS A 102 7.48 4.14 -21.59
C LYS A 102 8.11 2.93 -22.29
N LYS A 103 8.60 1.95 -21.52
CA LYS A 103 9.16 0.73 -22.09
C LYS A 103 8.15 -0.06 -22.92
N LEU A 104 6.86 -0.02 -22.59
CA LEU A 104 5.80 -0.70 -23.35
C LEU A 104 5.45 0.01 -24.65
N GLU A 105 5.67 1.32 -24.74
CA GLU A 105 5.47 2.12 -25.96
C GLU A 105 6.64 1.99 -26.96
N ASP A 106 7.81 1.55 -26.48
CA ASP A 106 9.01 1.32 -27.29
C ASP A 106 9.05 -0.09 -27.96
N PHE A 107 8.03 -0.92 -27.73
CA PHE A 107 7.82 -2.25 -28.35
C PHE A 107 6.59 -2.26 -29.25
#